data_AF-A0A1I1AQJ1-F1
#
_entry.id   AF-A0A1I1AQJ1-F1
#
_cell.length_a   1.000
_cell.length_b   1.000
_cell.length_c   1.000
_cell.angle_alpha   90.00
_cell.angle_beta   90.00
_cell.angle_gamma   90.00
#
_symmetry.space_group_name_H-M   'P 1'
#
loop_
_entity.id
_entity.type
_entity.pdbx_description
1 polymer ?
#
loop_
_entity_poly.entity_id
_entity_poly.type
_entity_poly.pdbx_seq_one_letter_code
_entity_poly.pdbx_strand_id
1 'polypeptide(L)'
;MRIMKKILSLLLVVTMTMAMGLTALAADGTQADTNVTTKTVTFNIYKDKEELLAGPITVTVDSGTTLDKAVEKLMNYFPNFKFGTYQGEAYRYLESMIINGEAYKSESSTTVNGNHGHYEGSDWEYYVGEKMNDNTYGQVYMSSYVINDNINVFLNFAYSSFDW
;
A
#
# COMPACT_ATOMS: atom_id res chain seq x y z
N MET A 1 6.86 -5.77 -49.79
CA MET A 1 6.68 -5.25 -48.40
C MET A 1 5.28 -4.67 -48.17
N ARG A 2 4.20 -5.47 -48.19
CA ARG A 2 2.82 -4.98 -47.95
C ARG A 2 2.09 -5.64 -46.75
N ILE A 3 2.76 -6.53 -46.02
CA ILE A 3 2.14 -7.29 -44.92
C ILE A 3 2.46 -6.70 -43.53
N MET A 4 3.57 -5.97 -43.37
CA MET A 4 3.97 -5.37 -42.08
C MET A 4 3.13 -4.16 -41.62
N LYS A 5 2.34 -3.54 -42.49
CA LYS A 5 1.48 -2.40 -42.12
C LYS A 5 0.10 -2.79 -41.57
N LYS A 6 -0.29 -4.08 -41.64
CA LYS A 6 -1.61 -4.53 -41.15
C LYS A 6 -1.61 -5.07 -39.73
N ILE A 7 -0.44 -5.45 -39.19
CA ILE A 7 -0.32 -5.97 -37.81
C ILE A 7 -0.20 -4.81 -36.80
N LEU A 8 0.44 -3.71 -37.19
CA LEU A 8 0.60 -2.55 -36.30
C LEU A 8 -0.72 -1.81 -36.05
N SER A 9 -1.63 -1.80 -37.02
CA SER A 9 -2.97 -1.18 -36.89
C SER A 9 -3.93 -2.00 -36.02
N LEU A 10 -3.71 -3.32 -35.90
CA LEU A 10 -4.58 -4.17 -35.07
C LEU A 10 -4.20 -4.08 -33.58
N LEU A 11 -2.91 -3.86 -33.28
CA LEU A 11 -2.45 -3.66 -31.89
C LEU A 11 -2.89 -2.32 -31.29
N LEU A 12 -3.10 -1.30 -32.13
CA LEU A 12 -3.54 0.03 -31.68
C LEU A 12 -5.05 0.11 -31.38
N VAL A 13 -5.84 -0.77 -31.99
CA VAL A 13 -7.30 -0.83 -31.78
C VAL A 13 -7.65 -1.62 -30.51
N VAL A 14 -6.81 -2.57 -30.10
CA VAL A 14 -7.02 -3.36 -28.86
C VAL A 14 -6.61 -2.60 -27.60
N THR A 15 -5.73 -1.61 -27.69
CA THR A 15 -5.39 -0.76 -26.53
C THR A 15 -6.36 0.41 -26.32
N MET A 16 -7.15 0.79 -27.34
CA MET A 16 -8.16 1.85 -27.19
C MET A 16 -9.53 1.34 -26.71
N THR A 17 -9.80 0.04 -26.77
CA THR A 17 -11.07 -0.54 -26.29
C THR A 17 -11.10 -0.84 -24.80
N MET A 18 -9.99 -0.70 -24.07
CA MET A 18 -9.99 -0.77 -22.60
C MET A 18 -10.22 0.57 -21.90
N ALA A 19 -10.32 1.68 -22.66
CA ALA A 19 -10.60 3.01 -22.12
C ALA A 19 -12.06 3.48 -22.33
N MET A 20 -12.92 2.66 -22.96
CA MET A 20 -14.32 3.02 -23.21
C MET A 20 -15.24 1.88 -22.79
N GLY A 21 -15.43 1.75 -21.48
CA GLY A 21 -16.22 0.67 -20.91
C GLY A 21 -16.86 1.02 -19.59
N LEU A 22 -17.47 2.21 -19.45
CA LEU A 22 -18.67 2.38 -18.60
C LEU A 22 -19.34 3.75 -18.76
N THR A 23 -20.00 3.98 -19.90
CA THR A 23 -21.12 4.94 -19.94
C THR A 23 -22.23 4.35 -20.80
N ALA A 24 -23.17 3.66 -20.16
CA ALA A 24 -24.61 3.72 -20.46
C ALA A 24 -25.38 2.67 -19.66
N LEU A 25 -25.96 3.07 -18.52
CA LEU A 25 -27.42 3.04 -18.38
C LEU A 25 -27.82 4.04 -17.29
N ALA A 26 -28.37 5.18 -17.74
CA ALA A 26 -29.04 6.13 -16.87
C ALA A 26 -30.46 5.65 -16.61
N ALA A 27 -30.86 5.57 -15.33
CA ALA A 27 -32.22 5.83 -14.86
C ALA A 27 -32.27 5.73 -13.31
N ASP A 28 -31.64 6.66 -12.60
CA ASP A 28 -32.27 7.45 -11.54
C ASP A 28 -31.31 8.52 -11.01
N GLY A 29 -31.65 9.79 -11.25
CA GLY A 29 -31.54 10.88 -10.27
C GLY A 29 -30.23 11.33 -9.63
N THR A 30 -29.06 10.73 -9.83
CA THR A 30 -27.81 11.22 -9.20
C THR A 30 -26.60 10.99 -10.11
N GLN A 31 -26.16 12.05 -10.81
CA GLN A 31 -24.80 12.08 -11.34
C GLN A 31 -23.85 12.14 -10.15
N ALA A 32 -23.24 11.01 -9.81
CA ALA A 32 -22.05 11.01 -8.95
C ALA A 32 -20.94 11.74 -9.71
N ASP A 33 -20.33 12.74 -9.08
CA ASP A 33 -19.12 13.41 -9.57
C ASP A 33 -18.02 12.37 -9.83
N THR A 34 -17.77 12.02 -11.10
CA THR A 34 -16.78 11.01 -11.51
C THR A 34 -15.42 11.59 -11.86
N ASN A 35 -15.07 12.78 -11.36
CA ASN A 35 -13.67 13.26 -11.38
C ASN A 35 -12.88 12.63 -10.22
N VAL A 36 -12.86 11.30 -10.16
CA VAL A 36 -11.98 10.56 -9.26
C VAL A 36 -10.57 10.68 -9.82
N THR A 37 -9.81 11.65 -9.32
CA THR A 37 -8.41 11.80 -9.68
C THR A 37 -7.65 10.61 -9.12
N THR A 38 -7.01 9.81 -9.97
CA THR A 38 -6.16 8.72 -9.52
C THR A 38 -4.85 9.27 -8.95
N LYS A 39 -4.35 8.61 -7.91
CA LYS A 39 -3.11 8.94 -7.21
C LYS A 39 -2.15 7.77 -7.28
N THR A 40 -0.87 8.10 -7.37
CA THR A 40 0.23 7.15 -7.41
C THR A 40 0.81 6.97 -6.01
N VAL A 41 0.94 5.71 -5.58
CA VAL A 41 1.62 5.34 -4.34
C VAL A 41 2.82 4.50 -4.71
N THR A 42 4.01 4.95 -4.33
CA THR A 42 5.26 4.24 -4.56
C THR A 42 5.78 3.67 -3.25
N PHE A 43 5.83 2.35 -3.16
CA PHE A 43 6.32 1.60 -2.01
C PHE A 43 7.80 1.26 -2.16
N ASN A 44 8.56 1.53 -1.11
CA ASN A 44 9.89 0.97 -0.90
C ASN A 44 9.86 0.17 0.40
N ILE A 45 10.26 -1.10 0.32
CA ILE A 45 10.12 -2.07 1.39
C ILE A 45 11.49 -2.33 2.00
N TYR A 46 11.63 -2.07 3.29
CA TYR A 46 12.90 -2.16 4.01
C TYR A 46 12.81 -3.11 5.20
N LYS A 47 13.97 -3.57 5.64
CA LYS A 47 14.21 -4.12 6.97
C LYS A 47 15.08 -3.15 7.76
N ASP A 48 14.69 -2.88 9.00
CA ASP A 48 15.42 -2.04 9.96
C ASP A 48 15.86 -0.68 9.38
N LYS A 49 15.07 -0.09 8.47
CA LYS A 49 15.29 1.18 7.76
C LYS A 49 16.56 1.26 6.87
N GLU A 50 17.33 0.18 6.79
CA GLU A 50 18.63 0.14 6.13
C GLU A 50 18.65 -0.79 4.91
N GLU A 51 18.14 -2.00 5.05
CA GLU A 51 18.19 -3.02 4.00
C GLU A 51 16.96 -2.93 3.08
N LEU A 52 17.17 -2.60 1.81
CA LEU A 52 16.09 -2.63 0.81
C LEU A 52 15.74 -4.09 0.47
N LEU A 53 14.57 -4.54 0.90
CA LEU A 53 14.05 -5.87 0.60
C LEU A 53 13.41 -5.92 -0.80
N ALA A 54 12.65 -4.89 -1.16
CA ALA A 54 11.99 -4.76 -2.47
C ALA A 54 11.56 -3.32 -2.77
N GLY A 55 11.46 -2.98 -4.05
CA GLY A 55 10.99 -1.68 -4.52
C GLY A 55 11.95 -0.98 -5.48
N PRO A 56 11.54 0.16 -6.08
CA PRO A 56 10.24 0.81 -5.92
C PRO A 56 9.10 0.04 -6.60
N ILE A 57 7.96 -0.10 -5.94
CA ILE A 57 6.73 -0.70 -6.49
C ILE A 57 5.65 0.37 -6.53
N THR A 58 5.09 0.61 -7.71
CA THR A 58 4.08 1.64 -7.92
C THR A 58 2.70 1.01 -8.07
N VAL A 59 1.73 1.52 -7.31
CA VAL A 59 0.31 1.22 -7.47
C VAL A 59 -0.48 2.50 -7.68
N THR A 60 -1.63 2.38 -8.33
CA THR A 60 -2.56 3.49 -8.55
C THR A 60 -3.82 3.27 -7.73
N VAL A 61 -4.28 4.29 -7.00
CA VAL A 61 -5.52 4.27 -6.21
C VAL A 61 -6.36 5.52 -6.50
N ASP A 62 -7.61 5.51 -6.10
CA ASP A 62 -8.48 6.69 -6.18
C ASP A 62 -8.12 7.69 -5.08
N SER A 63 -8.13 9.00 -5.37
CA SER A 63 -7.99 10.02 -4.32
C SER A 63 -9.07 9.84 -3.25
N GLY A 64 -8.70 10.01 -1.98
CA GLY A 64 -9.57 9.74 -0.83
C GLY A 64 -9.52 8.28 -0.34
N THR A 65 -8.78 7.40 -1.01
CA THR A 65 -8.54 6.02 -0.56
C THR A 65 -7.58 5.99 0.63
N THR A 66 -7.81 5.07 1.57
CA THR A 66 -6.91 4.83 2.71
C THR A 66 -5.66 4.07 2.32
N LEU A 67 -4.56 4.25 3.06
CA LEU A 67 -3.29 3.58 2.79
C LEU A 67 -3.41 2.04 2.84
N ASP A 68 -4.32 1.47 3.64
CA ASP A 68 -4.53 0.02 3.69
C ASP A 68 -4.97 -0.59 2.37
N LYS A 69 -5.82 0.13 1.64
CA LYS A 69 -6.26 -0.25 0.30
C LYS A 69 -5.17 -0.09 -0.74
N ALA A 70 -4.26 0.87 -0.58
CA ALA A 70 -3.08 0.96 -1.43
C ALA A 70 -2.10 -0.19 -1.14
N VAL A 71 -1.87 -0.52 0.13
CA VAL A 71 -1.03 -1.65 0.55
C VAL A 71 -1.62 -2.98 0.08
N GLU A 72 -2.95 -3.14 0.10
CA GLU A 72 -3.65 -4.33 -0.41
C GLU A 72 -3.32 -4.62 -1.88
N LYS A 73 -3.05 -3.57 -2.69
CA LYS A 73 -2.61 -3.74 -4.09
C LYS A 73 -1.22 -4.36 -4.24
N LEU A 74 -0.40 -4.41 -3.19
CA LEU A 74 0.87 -5.13 -3.19
C LEU A 74 0.69 -6.64 -3.34
N MET A 75 -0.51 -7.19 -3.11
CA MET A 75 -0.81 -8.61 -3.35
C MET A 75 -0.54 -9.05 -4.80
N ASN A 76 -0.59 -8.12 -5.77
CA ASN A 76 -0.26 -8.39 -7.17
C ASN A 76 1.24 -8.68 -7.39
N TYR A 77 2.08 -8.26 -6.45
CA TYR A 77 3.54 -8.44 -6.47
C TYR A 77 3.97 -9.50 -5.44
N PHE A 78 3.28 -9.57 -4.31
CA PHE A 78 3.53 -10.50 -3.21
C PHE A 78 2.23 -11.28 -2.92
N PRO A 79 1.95 -12.39 -3.62
CA PRO A 79 0.66 -13.08 -3.54
C PRO A 79 0.36 -13.70 -2.15
N ASN A 80 1.39 -13.89 -1.32
CA ASN A 80 1.26 -14.41 0.04
C ASN A 80 1.26 -13.28 1.07
N PHE A 81 0.33 -12.35 0.88
CA PHE A 81 0.10 -11.17 1.72
C PHE A 81 -1.02 -11.45 2.72
N LYS A 82 -0.85 -11.09 4.00
CA LYS A 82 -1.91 -11.21 5.02
C LYS A 82 -2.06 -9.92 5.83
N PHE A 83 -3.30 -9.52 6.04
CA PHE A 83 -3.65 -8.46 6.99
C PHE A 83 -4.20 -9.06 8.27
N GLY A 84 -3.80 -8.49 9.40
CA GLY A 84 -4.42 -8.71 10.71
C GLY A 84 -5.35 -7.56 11.08
N THR A 85 -6.09 -7.74 12.16
CA THR A 85 -6.92 -6.70 12.81
C THR A 85 -6.62 -6.68 14.29
N TYR A 86 -6.51 -5.50 14.88
CA TYR A 86 -6.41 -5.38 16.33
C TYR A 86 -7.74 -5.79 16.97
N GLN A 87 -7.67 -6.50 18.10
CA GLN A 87 -8.86 -7.02 18.75
C GLN A 87 -9.76 -5.86 19.21
N GLY A 88 -11.01 -5.86 18.76
CA GLY A 88 -11.98 -4.81 19.12
C GLY A 88 -11.84 -3.52 18.32
N GLU A 89 -10.93 -3.46 17.33
CA GLU A 89 -10.72 -2.29 16.50
C GLU A 89 -11.02 -2.57 15.03
N ALA A 90 -11.42 -1.53 14.29
CA ALA A 90 -11.56 -1.59 12.84
C ALA A 90 -10.21 -1.43 12.11
N TYR A 91 -9.13 -1.16 12.84
CA TYR A 91 -7.82 -0.88 12.28
C TYR A 91 -7.13 -2.18 11.84
N ARG A 92 -6.71 -2.20 10.57
CA ARG A 92 -5.92 -3.28 9.97
C ARG A 92 -4.44 -2.97 10.07
N TYR A 93 -3.63 -4.00 10.24
CA TYR A 93 -2.19 -3.96 10.12
C TYR A 93 -1.73 -5.05 9.15
N LEU A 94 -0.55 -4.87 8.55
CA LEU A 94 0.08 -5.91 7.74
C LEU A 94 0.63 -6.99 8.67
N GLU A 95 0.06 -8.18 8.63
CA GLU A 95 0.46 -9.29 9.50
C GLU A 95 1.67 -10.02 8.93
N SER A 96 1.66 -10.34 7.63
CA SER A 96 2.80 -10.99 6.99
C SER A 96 2.88 -10.78 5.50
N MET A 97 4.10 -10.87 4.98
CA MET A 97 4.41 -10.82 3.56
C MET A 97 5.62 -11.71 3.28
N ILE A 98 5.60 -12.42 2.15
CA ILE A 98 6.76 -13.18 1.66
C ILE A 98 7.49 -12.35 0.60
N ILE A 99 8.76 -12.03 0.84
CA ILE A 99 9.63 -11.29 -0.09
C ILE A 99 10.83 -12.18 -0.41
N ASN A 100 11.10 -12.42 -1.69
CA ASN A 100 12.23 -13.25 -2.15
C ASN A 100 12.32 -14.65 -1.49
N GLY A 101 11.18 -15.22 -1.09
CA GLY A 101 11.10 -16.52 -0.43
C GLY A 101 11.24 -16.48 1.10
N GLU A 102 11.55 -15.32 1.69
CA GLU A 102 11.62 -15.11 3.13
C GLU A 102 10.29 -14.55 3.65
N ALA A 103 9.80 -15.09 4.77
CA ALA A 103 8.58 -14.63 5.41
C ALA A 103 8.88 -13.59 6.48
N TYR A 104 8.27 -12.42 6.34
CA TYR A 104 8.34 -11.32 7.30
C TYR A 104 6.98 -11.20 7.97
N LYS A 105 6.92 -11.52 9.26
CA LYS A 105 5.67 -11.65 10.02
C LYS A 105 5.74 -10.83 11.29
N SER A 106 4.68 -10.07 11.55
CA SER A 106 4.46 -9.35 12.79
C SER A 106 4.37 -10.32 13.96
N GLU A 107 5.28 -10.17 14.92
CA GLU A 107 5.33 -10.93 16.15
C GLU A 107 5.74 -9.99 17.29
N SER A 108 4.78 -9.69 18.16
CA SER A 108 4.98 -8.80 19.30
C SER A 108 4.31 -9.31 20.57
N SER A 109 4.84 -8.85 21.69
CA SER A 109 4.39 -9.11 23.04
C SER A 109 4.18 -7.79 23.76
N THR A 110 3.19 -7.76 24.63
CA THR A 110 2.91 -6.62 25.49
C THR A 110 2.66 -7.13 26.90
N THR A 111 3.45 -6.64 27.84
CA THR A 111 3.24 -6.89 29.27
C THR A 111 2.79 -5.60 29.94
N VAL A 112 1.79 -5.68 30.82
CA VAL A 112 1.23 -4.52 31.52
C VAL A 112 1.22 -4.80 33.01
N ASN A 113 1.83 -3.92 33.80
CA ASN A 113 1.85 -3.95 35.25
C ASN A 113 1.39 -2.60 35.83
N GLY A 114 0.09 -2.49 36.09
CA GLY A 114 -0.53 -1.24 36.52
C GLY A 114 -0.47 -0.19 35.40
N ASN A 115 0.21 0.93 35.67
CA ASN A 115 0.38 2.01 34.71
C ASN A 115 1.67 1.90 33.89
N HIS A 116 2.49 0.88 34.13
CA HIS A 116 3.69 0.64 33.34
C HIS A 116 3.42 -0.50 32.37
N GLY A 117 3.91 -0.37 31.16
CA GLY A 117 3.91 -1.47 30.21
C GLY A 117 5.21 -1.57 29.45
N HIS A 118 5.48 -2.78 28.94
CA HIS A 118 6.60 -3.06 28.07
C HIS A 118 6.07 -3.67 26.78
N TYR A 119 6.46 -3.10 25.66
CA TYR A 119 6.26 -3.66 24.33
C TYR A 119 7.60 -4.17 23.81
N GLU A 120 7.58 -5.33 23.17
CA GLU A 120 8.69 -5.85 22.38
C GLU A 120 8.17 -6.64 21.18
N GLY A 121 8.77 -6.46 20.01
CA GLY A 121 8.39 -7.23 18.84
C GLY A 121 8.89 -6.68 17.53
N SER A 122 8.74 -7.50 16.50
CA SER A 122 8.98 -7.09 15.12
C SER A 122 7.65 -6.83 14.44
N ASP A 123 7.48 -5.64 13.87
CA ASP A 123 6.24 -5.20 13.26
C ASP A 123 6.50 -4.39 11.97
N TRP A 124 5.44 -4.24 11.17
CA TRP A 124 5.46 -3.39 9.98
C TRP A 124 5.15 -1.94 10.35
N GLU A 125 6.08 -1.06 10.03
CA GLU A 125 5.99 0.37 10.22
C GLU A 125 5.75 1.07 8.88
N TYR A 126 4.88 2.08 8.88
CA TYR A 126 4.48 2.81 7.69
C TYR A 126 4.88 4.27 7.83
N TYR A 127 5.59 4.75 6.82
CA TYR A 127 6.19 6.06 6.82
C TYR A 127 5.88 6.74 5.49
N VAL A 128 5.35 7.96 5.54
CA VAL A 128 5.03 8.74 4.34
C VAL A 128 5.93 9.97 4.25
N GLY A 129 6.38 10.29 3.03
CA GLY A 129 7.26 11.43 2.75
C GLY A 129 8.61 10.98 2.20
N GLU A 130 9.55 11.91 2.02
CA GLU A 130 10.93 11.60 1.65
C GLU A 130 11.76 11.28 2.90
N LYS A 131 12.77 10.41 2.77
CA LYS A 131 13.75 10.14 3.82
C LYS A 131 14.45 11.43 4.22
N MET A 132 14.04 12.05 5.34
CA MET A 132 14.77 13.17 5.91
C MET A 132 16.04 12.64 6.60
N ASN A 133 17.13 13.38 6.48
CA ASN A 133 18.46 13.02 6.98
C ASN A 133 18.51 12.75 8.50
N ASP A 134 17.43 13.03 9.24
CA ASP A 134 17.33 12.93 10.70
C ASP A 134 16.35 11.84 11.19
N ASN A 135 16.03 10.83 10.37
CA ASN A 135 15.18 9.67 10.74
C ASN A 135 13.73 9.97 11.16
N THR A 136 13.26 11.21 11.12
CA THR A 136 11.85 11.56 11.32
C THR A 136 11.03 11.28 10.07
N TYR A 137 10.51 10.08 9.99
CA TYR A 137 9.34 9.82 9.17
C TYR A 137 8.08 10.07 9.99
N GLY A 138 7.04 10.66 9.40
CA GLY A 138 5.72 10.62 10.02
C GLY A 138 5.24 9.17 9.99
N GLN A 139 5.32 8.47 11.12
CA GLN A 139 4.69 7.17 11.24
C GLN A 139 3.18 7.37 11.08
N VAL A 140 2.56 6.58 10.22
CA VAL A 140 1.12 6.68 9.95
C VAL A 140 0.42 5.36 10.25
N TYR A 141 -0.83 5.47 10.70
CA TYR A 141 -1.71 4.31 10.75
C TYR A 141 -2.31 4.08 9.38
N MET A 142 -2.01 2.92 8.81
CA MET A 142 -2.40 2.53 7.46
C MET A 142 -3.93 2.66 7.21
N SER A 143 -4.73 2.34 8.23
CA SER A 143 -6.19 2.37 8.21
C SER A 143 -6.81 3.78 8.33
N SER A 144 -6.06 4.80 8.75
CA SER A 144 -6.56 6.18 8.90
C SER A 144 -5.89 7.19 7.97
N TYR A 145 -4.78 6.82 7.33
CA TYR A 145 -4.08 7.72 6.40
C TYR A 145 -4.80 7.77 5.05
N VAL A 146 -5.33 8.95 4.70
CA VAL A 146 -6.06 9.21 3.45
C VAL A 146 -5.13 9.74 2.37
N ILE A 147 -5.15 9.12 1.20
CA ILE A 147 -4.28 9.46 0.06
C ILE A 147 -4.99 10.49 -0.82
N ASN A 148 -4.51 11.73 -0.77
CA ASN A 148 -5.00 12.82 -1.61
C ASN A 148 -3.99 13.32 -2.64
N ASP A 149 -2.74 12.86 -2.54
CA ASP A 149 -1.63 13.25 -3.41
C ASP A 149 -0.82 12.01 -3.83
N ASN A 150 0.07 12.19 -4.80
CA ASN A 150 1.06 11.17 -5.10
C ASN A 150 2.04 11.09 -3.93
N ILE A 151 2.28 9.89 -3.40
CA ILE A 151 3.09 9.70 -2.19
C ILE A 151 4.14 8.61 -2.36
N ASN A 152 5.25 8.79 -1.65
CA ASN A 152 6.22 7.74 -1.38
C ASN A 152 5.94 7.16 0.00
N VAL A 153 5.90 5.83 0.08
CA VAL A 153 5.67 5.07 1.31
C VAL A 153 6.88 4.18 1.57
N PHE A 154 7.47 4.35 2.74
CA PHE A 154 8.49 3.46 3.25
C PHE A 154 7.78 2.44 4.16
N LEU A 155 7.74 1.19 3.71
CA LEU A 155 7.18 0.08 4.45
C LEU A 155 8.35 -0.66 5.10
N ASN A 156 8.50 -0.53 6.41
CA ASN A 156 9.67 -1.01 7.12
C ASN A 156 9.29 -2.15 8.06
N PHE A 157 9.94 -3.31 7.95
CA PHE A 157 9.85 -4.35 8.96
C PHE A 157 10.97 -4.14 9.98
N ALA A 158 10.62 -3.84 11.23
CA ALA A 158 11.62 -3.55 12.25
C ALA A 158 11.23 -4.07 13.62
N TYR A 159 12.26 -4.36 14.42
CA TYR A 159 12.12 -4.65 15.84
C TYR A 159 12.05 -3.36 16.65
N SER A 160 11.08 -3.28 17.56
CA SER A 160 10.93 -2.20 18.53
C SER A 160 10.81 -2.79 19.93
N SER A 161 11.39 -2.11 20.92
CA SER A 161 11.22 -2.42 22.34
C SER A 161 11.21 -1.12 23.14
N PHE A 162 10.18 -0.90 23.94
CA PHE A 162 10.02 0.31 24.75
C PHE A 162 9.10 0.10 25.95
N ASP A 163 9.34 0.91 26.98
CA ASP A 163 8.48 1.04 28.15
C ASP A 163 7.61 2.31 28.05
N TRP A 164 6.42 2.29 28.67
CA TRP A 164 5.59 3.48 28.92
C TRP A 164 5.04 3.50 30.34
#